data_AF-A0A495TWY0-F1
#
_entry.id   AF-A0A495TWY0-F1
#
_cell.length_a   1.000
_cell.length_b   1.000
_cell.length_c   1.000
_cell.angle_alpha   90.00
_cell.angle_beta   90.00
_cell.angle_gamma   90.00
#
_symmetry.space_group_name_H-M   'P 1'
#
loop_
_entity.id
_entity.type
_entity.pdbx_description
1 polymer ?
#
loop_
_entity_poly.entity_id
_entity_poly.type
_entity_poly.pdbx_seq_one_letter_code
_entity_poly.pdbx_strand_id
1 'polypeptide(L)'
;MDKPTLSVSAAATQPARIGYRWHVLFWLLVGGIINYLDRASLSIAAPGMIQELGLTRTQIGLLGSVFAWTYALMQLPAGWLIDRFGAKRAYALGMIWWSVATWLTGVVGSISALLLMRALLAVGEAPCWPTAAKITAAW
;
A
#
# COMPACT_ATOMS: atom_id res chain seq x y z
N MET A 1 -27.14 -32.07 -46.93
CA MET A 1 -27.44 -32.58 -45.57
C MET A 1 -26.32 -32.04 -44.70
N ASP A 2 -26.45 -30.76 -44.36
CA ASP A 2 -25.36 -29.91 -43.92
C ASP A 2 -25.24 -30.00 -42.41
N LYS A 3 -24.12 -30.55 -41.93
CA LYS A 3 -23.78 -30.50 -40.50
C LYS A 3 -23.04 -29.18 -40.24
N PRO A 4 -23.52 -28.32 -39.34
CA PRO A 4 -22.77 -27.12 -38.96
C PRO A 4 -21.55 -27.56 -38.15
N THR A 5 -20.37 -27.47 -38.76
CA THR A 5 -19.09 -27.65 -38.08
C THR A 5 -18.85 -26.43 -37.20
N LEU A 6 -19.12 -26.58 -35.90
CA LEU A 6 -18.79 -25.57 -34.89
C LEU A 6 -17.27 -25.36 -34.88
N SER A 7 -16.80 -24.24 -35.42
CA SER A 7 -15.42 -23.82 -35.31
C SER A 7 -15.15 -23.43 -33.85
N VAL A 8 -14.57 -24.36 -33.09
CA VAL A 8 -14.01 -24.04 -31.77
C VAL A 8 -12.83 -23.11 -32.02
N SER A 9 -13.08 -21.81 -31.89
CA SER A 9 -12.02 -20.80 -31.88
C SER A 9 -11.15 -21.05 -30.66
N ALA A 10 -9.99 -21.68 -30.87
CA ALA A 10 -8.98 -21.86 -29.84
C ALA A 10 -8.57 -20.48 -29.33
N ALA A 11 -8.95 -20.16 -28.09
CA ALA A 11 -8.48 -18.97 -27.40
C ALA A 11 -6.94 -19.06 -27.31
N ALA A 12 -6.24 -18.17 -28.02
CA ALA A 12 -4.80 -18.12 -27.99
C ALA A 12 -4.32 -17.81 -26.57
N THR A 13 -3.80 -18.81 -25.86
CA THR A 13 -3.11 -18.62 -24.58
C THR A 13 -1.84 -17.82 -24.87
N GLN A 14 -1.84 -16.51 -24.58
CA GLN A 14 -0.65 -15.69 -24.77
C GLN A 14 0.50 -16.26 -23.93
N PRO A 15 1.71 -16.44 -24.49
CA PRO A 15 2.84 -16.94 -23.73
C PRO A 15 3.19 -15.91 -22.65
N ALA A 16 2.98 -16.26 -21.39
CA ALA A 16 3.39 -15.42 -20.27
C ALA A 16 4.91 -15.22 -20.34
N ARG A 17 5.34 -13.99 -20.70
CA ARG A 17 6.75 -13.63 -20.77
C ARG A 17 7.36 -13.79 -19.37
N ILE A 18 8.13 -14.86 -19.16
CA ILE A 18 8.72 -15.25 -17.87
C ILE A 18 9.46 -14.08 -17.21
N GLY A 19 10.15 -13.23 -18.00
CA GLY A 19 10.84 -12.04 -17.47
C GLY A 19 9.93 -10.96 -16.87
N TYR A 20 8.69 -10.82 -17.34
CA TYR A 20 7.76 -9.80 -16.84
C TYR A 20 7.24 -10.13 -15.44
N ARG A 21 7.05 -11.43 -15.13
CA ARG A 21 6.62 -11.92 -13.81
C ARG A 21 7.63 -11.56 -12.72
N TRP A 22 8.91 -11.86 -12.95
CA TRP A 22 10.00 -11.55 -12.02
C TRP A 22 10.21 -10.05 -11.82
N HIS A 23 10.01 -9.26 -12.88
CA HIS A 23 10.09 -7.80 -12.79
C HIS A 23 8.99 -7.23 -11.87
N VAL A 24 7.76 -7.74 -11.96
CA VAL A 24 6.66 -7.31 -11.07
C VAL A 24 6.89 -7.77 -9.64
N LEU A 25 7.37 -9.01 -9.43
CA LEU A 25 7.73 -9.50 -8.09
C LEU A 25 8.81 -8.64 -7.44
N PHE A 26 9.84 -8.25 -8.19
CA PHE A 26 10.88 -7.35 -7.69
C PHE A 26 10.30 -6.02 -7.21
N TRP A 27 9.42 -5.38 -7.99
CA TRP A 27 8.80 -4.11 -7.58
C TRP A 27 7.84 -4.26 -6.39
N LEU A 28 7.08 -5.36 -6.32
CA LEU A 28 6.24 -5.66 -5.16
C LEU A 28 7.07 -5.90 -3.91
N LEU A 29 8.20 -6.60 -4.03
CA LEU A 29 9.14 -6.83 -2.94
C LEU A 29 9.72 -5.51 -2.44
N VAL A 30 10.23 -4.67 -3.34
CA VAL A 30 10.75 -3.34 -2.99
C VAL A 30 9.67 -2.49 -2.30
N GLY A 31 8.45 -2.47 -2.83
CA GLY A 31 7.33 -1.77 -2.20
C GLY A 31 6.99 -2.31 -0.81
N GLY A 32 7.03 -3.64 -0.63
CA GLY A 32 6.85 -4.28 0.68
C GLY A 32 7.94 -3.93 1.69
N ILE A 33 9.21 -3.88 1.26
CA ILE A 33 10.33 -3.45 2.10
C ILE A 33 10.14 -1.99 2.55
N ILE A 34 9.80 -1.10 1.61
CA ILE A 34 9.56 0.32 1.90
C ILE A 34 8.41 0.48 2.90
N ASN A 35 7.30 -0.25 2.69
CA ASN A 35 6.16 -0.23 3.61
C ASN A 35 6.56 -0.67 5.03
N TYR A 36 7.36 -1.72 5.14
CA TYR A 36 7.83 -2.19 6.44
C TYR A 36 8.77 -1.18 7.12
N LEU A 37 9.66 -0.57 6.35
CA LEU A 37 10.57 0.46 6.84
C LEU A 37 9.81 1.68 7.34
N ASP A 38 8.75 2.09 6.64
CA ASP A 38 7.95 3.25 7.02
C ASP A 38 7.20 3.02 8.34
N ARG A 39 6.73 1.79 8.57
CA ARG A 39 6.15 1.38 9.87
C ARG A 39 7.19 1.36 10.99
N ALA A 40 8.39 0.89 10.72
CA ALA A 40 9.48 0.85 11.70
C ALA A 40 10.01 2.25 12.05
N SER A 41 9.93 3.21 11.12
CA SER A 41 10.43 4.58 11.29
C SER A 41 9.89 5.26 12.55
N LEU A 42 8.61 5.04 12.91
CA LEU A 42 8.01 5.64 14.10
C LEU A 42 8.71 5.19 15.38
N SER A 43 8.96 3.89 15.51
CA SER A 43 9.60 3.33 16.70
C SER A 43 11.06 3.75 16.81
N ILE A 44 11.75 3.91 15.68
CA ILE A 44 13.13 4.40 15.62
C ILE A 44 13.19 5.88 15.98
N ALA A 45 12.27 6.70 15.46
CA ALA A 45 12.22 8.13 15.71
C ALA A 45 11.64 8.50 17.08
N ALA A 46 10.91 7.60 17.73
CA ALA A 46 10.21 7.86 18.99
C ALA A 46 11.09 8.49 20.11
N PRO A 47 12.32 8.01 20.40
CA PRO A 47 13.18 8.64 21.40
C PRO A 47 13.57 10.08 21.04
N GLY A 48 13.89 10.33 19.77
CA GLY A 48 14.22 11.68 19.27
C GLY A 48 13.02 12.62 19.32
N MET A 49 11.84 12.14 18.90
CA MET A 49 10.59 12.89 18.98
C MET A 49 10.20 13.25 20.43
N ILE A 50 10.49 12.39 21.41
CA ILE A 50 10.27 12.68 22.84
C ILE A 50 11.23 13.79 23.31
N GLN A 51 12.50 13.73 22.92
CA GLN A 51 13.52 14.67 23.37
C GLN A 51 13.42 16.05 22.70
N GLU A 52 13.19 16.08 21.38
CA GLU A 52 13.21 17.31 20.57
C GLU A 52 11.86 18.03 20.54
N LEU A 53 10.75 17.28 20.48
CA LEU A 53 9.40 17.83 20.39
C LEU A 53 8.67 17.83 21.73
N GLY A 54 9.31 17.33 22.80
CA GLY A 54 8.72 17.23 24.14
C GLY A 54 7.52 16.28 24.21
N LEU A 55 7.43 15.32 23.29
CA LEU A 55 6.29 14.39 23.24
C LEU A 55 6.32 13.40 24.39
N THR A 56 5.14 13.03 24.87
CA THR A 56 4.98 11.99 25.88
C THR A 56 4.94 10.60 25.23
N ARG A 57 5.33 9.57 25.99
CA ARG A 57 5.21 8.16 25.54
C ARG A 57 3.78 7.80 25.13
N THR A 58 2.78 8.38 25.79
CA THR A 58 1.36 8.20 25.46
C THR A 58 1.01 8.78 24.09
N GLN A 59 1.57 9.94 23.72
CA GLN A 59 1.38 10.55 22.40
C GLN A 59 2.03 9.73 21.29
N ILE A 60 3.21 9.16 21.54
CA ILE A 60 3.84 8.20 20.60
C ILE A 60 2.95 6.96 20.41
N GLY A 61 2.39 6.42 21.48
CA GLY A 61 1.41 5.34 21.41
C GLY A 61 0.18 5.72 20.57
N LEU A 62 -0.34 6.93 20.77
CA LEU A 62 -1.48 7.46 20.03
C LEU A 62 -1.22 7.57 18.52
N LEU A 63 -0.02 7.98 18.11
CA LEU A 63 0.40 8.00 16.70
C LEU A 63 0.30 6.60 16.06
N GLY A 64 0.72 5.57 16.79
CA GLY A 64 0.57 4.18 16.38
C GLY A 64 -0.89 3.72 16.33
N SER A 65 -1.70 4.09 17.32
CA SER A 65 -3.13 3.73 17.38
C SER A 65 -3.95 4.38 16.25
N VAL A 66 -3.74 5.66 15.97
CA VAL A 66 -4.42 6.36 14.88
C VAL A 66 -4.10 5.72 13.54
N PHE A 67 -2.84 5.37 13.32
CA PHE A 67 -2.43 4.63 12.14
C PHE A 67 -3.16 3.28 12.04
N ALA A 68 -3.18 2.49 13.11
CA ALA A 68 -3.81 1.17 13.12
C ALA A 68 -5.33 1.23 12.84
N TRP A 69 -6.05 2.13 13.52
CA TRP A 69 -7.49 2.30 13.31
C TRP A 69 -7.83 2.82 11.93
N THR A 70 -7.10 3.82 11.44
CA THR A 70 -7.30 4.35 10.09
C THR A 70 -7.03 3.28 9.04
N TYR A 71 -5.96 2.51 9.21
CA TYR A 71 -5.60 1.41 8.31
C TYR A 71 -6.67 0.30 8.31
N ALA A 72 -7.23 -0.04 9.47
CA ALA A 72 -8.31 -1.02 9.58
C ALA A 72 -9.58 -0.55 8.85
N LEU A 73 -9.99 0.70 9.06
CA LEU A 73 -11.18 1.27 8.43
C LEU A 73 -11.02 1.39 6.92
N MET A 74 -9.82 1.75 6.45
CA MET A 74 -9.56 1.99 5.03
C MET A 74 -9.36 0.71 4.22
N GLN A 75 -9.14 -0.45 4.84
CA GLN A 75 -9.09 -1.73 4.13
C GLN A 75 -10.41 -2.07 3.42
N LEU A 76 -11.57 -1.72 4.02
CA LEU A 76 -12.89 -1.96 3.42
C LEU A 76 -13.09 -1.20 2.09
N PRO A 77 -12.97 0.15 2.04
CA PRO A 77 -13.10 0.89 0.79
C PRO A 77 -11.94 0.61 -0.18
N ALA A 78 -10.73 0.32 0.33
CA ALA A 78 -9.60 -0.03 -0.53
C ALA A 78 -9.89 -1.27 -1.37
N GLY A 79 -10.49 -2.32 -0.77
CA GLY A 79 -10.89 -3.52 -1.51
C GLY A 79 -11.81 -3.21 -2.70
N TRP A 80 -12.86 -2.42 -2.45
CA TRP A 80 -13.79 -1.97 -3.49
C TRP A 80 -13.11 -1.10 -4.56
N LEU A 81 -12.21 -0.19 -4.15
CA LEU A 81 -11.47 0.68 -5.05
C LEU A 81 -10.56 -0.13 -5.98
N ILE A 82 -9.89 -1.16 -5.45
CA ILE A 82 -9.03 -2.06 -6.23
C ILE A 82 -9.86 -2.81 -7.28
N ASP A 83 -11.05 -3.29 -6.91
CA ASP A 83 -11.96 -3.98 -7.83
C ASP A 83 -12.47 -3.08 -8.95
N ARG A 84 -12.68 -1.78 -8.67
CA ARG A 84 -13.18 -0.83 -9.66
C ARG A 84 -12.11 -0.23 -10.56
N PHE A 85 -10.93 0.09 -10.02
CA PHE A 85 -9.88 0.85 -10.73
C PHE A 85 -8.72 -0.02 -11.22
N GLY A 86 -8.67 -1.28 -10.77
CA GLY A 86 -7.64 -2.25 -11.14
C GLY A 86 -6.41 -2.19 -10.24
N ALA A 87 -5.89 -3.37 -9.92
CA ALA A 87 -4.80 -3.58 -8.95
C ALA A 87 -3.54 -2.76 -9.26
N LYS A 88 -3.07 -2.74 -10.51
CA LYS A 88 -1.85 -2.02 -10.89
C LYS A 88 -1.92 -0.52 -10.62
N ARG A 89 -3.06 0.12 -10.90
CA ARG A 89 -3.25 1.57 -10.71
C ARG A 89 -3.40 1.90 -9.23
N ALA A 90 -4.16 1.09 -8.49
CA ALA A 90 -4.31 1.25 -7.05
C ALA A 90 -2.96 1.17 -6.32
N TYR A 91 -2.10 0.22 -6.69
CA TYR A 91 -0.76 0.09 -6.11
C TYR A 91 0.11 1.32 -6.38
N ALA A 92 0.17 1.77 -7.63
CA ALA A 92 1.00 2.91 -8.01
C ALA A 92 0.55 4.21 -7.34
N LEU A 93 -0.78 4.46 -7.28
CA LEU A 93 -1.34 5.63 -6.60
C LEU A 93 -1.09 5.58 -5.09
N GLY A 94 -1.27 4.42 -4.46
CA GLY A 94 -0.99 4.21 -3.04
C GLY A 94 0.48 4.47 -2.71
N MET A 95 1.39 3.99 -3.56
CA MET A 95 2.84 4.21 -3.41
C MET A 95 3.22 5.68 -3.46
N ILE A 96 2.74 6.41 -4.47
CA ILE A 96 2.99 7.87 -4.58
C ILE A 96 2.41 8.60 -3.36
N TRP A 97 1.19 8.25 -2.97
CA TRP A 97 0.51 8.87 -1.84
C TRP A 97 1.25 8.67 -0.52
N TRP A 98 1.60 7.41 -0.19
CA TRP A 98 2.32 7.15 1.06
C TRP A 98 3.69 7.81 1.04
N SER A 99 4.41 7.83 -0.09
CA SER A 99 5.74 8.45 -0.15
C SER A 99 5.70 9.94 0.11
N VAL A 100 4.70 10.64 -0.42
CA VAL A 100 4.48 12.06 -0.14
C VAL A 100 4.15 12.27 1.34
N ALA A 101 3.30 11.43 1.92
CA ALA A 101 2.92 11.52 3.33
C ALA A 101 4.11 11.22 4.28
N THR A 102 4.97 10.24 3.95
CA THR A 102 6.23 9.97 4.67
C THR A 102 7.14 11.19 4.64
N TRP A 103 7.35 11.77 3.46
CA TRP A 103 8.22 12.94 3.31
C TRP A 103 7.71 14.14 4.12
N LEU A 104 6.40 14.41 4.04
CA LEU A 104 5.77 15.46 4.84
C LEU A 104 5.91 15.22 6.34
N THR A 105 5.83 13.96 6.80
CA THR A 105 6.02 13.61 8.22
C THR A 105 7.38 14.08 8.75
N GLY A 106 8.44 14.06 7.94
CA GLY A 106 9.76 14.55 8.32
C GLY A 106 9.88 16.07 8.45
N VAL A 107 8.92 16.82 7.89
CA VAL A 107 8.93 18.30 7.92
C VAL A 107 8.11 18.85 9.09
N VAL A 108 7.18 18.08 9.64
CA VAL A 108 6.26 18.58 10.69
C VAL A 108 6.70 18.19 12.10
N GLY A 109 6.67 19.17 13.02
CA GLY A 109 7.01 18.99 14.43
C GLY A 109 5.83 19.02 15.41
N SER A 110 4.60 19.28 14.96
CA SER A 110 3.43 19.34 15.86
C SER A 110 2.75 17.98 15.97
N ILE A 111 2.36 17.59 17.19
CA ILE A 111 1.62 16.33 17.44
C ILE A 111 0.36 16.21 16.58
N SER A 112 -0.40 17.29 16.43
CA SER A 112 -1.63 17.30 15.63
C SER A 112 -1.36 17.00 14.16
N ALA A 113 -0.30 17.60 13.61
CA ALA A 113 0.10 17.37 12.25
C ALA A 113 0.70 15.97 12.05
N LEU A 114 1.48 15.47 13.02
CA LEU A 114 1.99 14.11 13.01
C LEU A 114 0.86 13.07 13.02
N LEU A 115 -0.20 13.30 13.80
CA LEU A 115 -1.39 12.45 13.80
C LEU A 115 -2.11 12.46 12.45
N LEU A 116 -2.26 13.63 11.84
CA LEU A 116 -2.82 13.76 10.49
C LEU A 116 -1.97 13.02 9.45
N MET A 117 -0.65 13.21 9.48
CA MET A 117 0.26 12.51 8.56
C MET A 117 0.20 10.99 8.75
N ARG A 118 0.09 10.50 9.99
CA ARG A 118 -0.13 9.07 10.28
C ARG A 118 -1.43 8.54 9.69
N ALA A 119 -2.51 9.32 9.78
CA ALA A 119 -3.78 8.94 9.16
C ALA A 119 -3.67 8.91 7.62
N LEU A 120 -3.04 9.92 7.01
CA LEU A 120 -2.84 9.97 5.55
C LEU A 120 -1.96 8.82 5.04
N LEU A 121 -0.91 8.46 5.79
CA LEU A 121 -0.09 7.28 5.54
C LEU A 121 -0.93 6.01 5.57
N ALA A 122 -1.73 5.82 6.62
CA ALA A 122 -2.59 4.65 6.77
C ALA A 122 -3.62 4.51 5.63
N VAL A 123 -4.16 5.62 5.12
CA VAL A 123 -5.04 5.63 3.94
C VAL A 123 -4.30 5.13 2.68
N GLY A 124 -3.07 5.60 2.46
CA GLY A 124 -2.25 5.21 1.31
C GLY A 124 -1.77 3.77 1.35
N GLU A 125 -1.50 3.24 2.54
CA GLU A 125 -1.03 1.87 2.73
C GLU A 125 -2.14 0.82 2.67
N ALA A 126 -3.39 1.17 3.01
CA ALA A 126 -4.52 0.23 3.09
C ALA A 126 -4.73 -0.65 1.84
N PRO A 127 -4.57 -0.15 0.59
CA PRO A 127 -4.74 -0.97 -0.61
C PRO A 127 -3.55 -1.90 -0.91
N CYS A 128 -2.38 -1.71 -0.28
CA CYS A 128 -1.12 -2.31 -0.69
C CYS A 128 -1.18 -3.86 -0.66
N TRP A 129 -1.60 -4.43 0.46
CA TRP A 129 -1.63 -5.89 0.67
C TRP A 129 -2.73 -6.62 -0.14
N PRO A 130 -3.99 -6.13 -0.18
CA PRO A 130 -5.02 -6.74 -1.03
C PRO A 130 -4.65 -6.68 -2.52
N THR A 131 -3.99 -5.60 -2.94
CA THR A 131 -3.54 -5.40 -4.32
C THR A 131 -2.41 -6.35 -4.68
N ALA A 132 -1.39 -6.46 -3.82
CA ALA A 132 -0.28 -7.38 -4.02
C ALA A 132 -0.78 -8.83 -4.11
N ALA A 133 -1.69 -9.26 -3.23
CA ALA A 133 -2.29 -10.58 -3.26
C ALA A 133 -3.07 -10.85 -4.56
N LYS A 134 -3.89 -9.91 -5.02
CA LYS A 134 -4.63 -10.02 -6.30
C LYS A 134 -3.68 -10.06 -7.51
N ILE A 135 -2.61 -9.27 -7.50
CA ILE A 135 -1.59 -9.31 -8.55
C ILE A 135 -0.89 -10.68 -8.55
N THR A 136 -0.51 -11.22 -7.40
CA THR A 136 0.11 -12.56 -7.39
C THR A 136 -0.84 -13.68 -7.79
N ALA A 137 -2.15 -13.54 -7.53
CA ALA A 137 -3.16 -14.55 -7.87
C ALA A 137 -3.62 -14.50 -9.33
N ALA A 138 -3.62 -13.32 -9.96
CA ALA A 138 -4.09 -13.12 -11.34
C ALA A 138 -3.01 -13.34 -12.41
N TRP A 139 -1.85 -13.89 -12.04
CA TRP A 139 -0.65 -13.99 -12.87
C TRP A 139 -0.15 -15.41 -13.09
#